data_AF-A0A936AXI4-F1
#
_entry.id   AF-A0A936AXI4-F1
#
_cell.length_a   1.000
_cell.length_b   1.000
_cell.length_c   1.000
_cell.angle_alpha   90.00
_cell.angle_beta   90.00
_cell.angle_gamma   90.00
#
_symmetry.space_group_name_H-M   'P 1'
#
loop_
_entity.id
_entity.type
_entity.pdbx_description
1 polymer ?
#
loop_
_entity_poly.entity_id
_entity_poly.type
_entity_poly.pdbx_seq_one_letter_code
_entity_poly.pdbx_strand_id
1 'polypeptide(L)'
;MRKLILFILVFSLIFNSTAMAGIDSKKAAYQGGTTKERDFPGAKDPVEGVLNTGDEKNLKFEYAYNKSQKVYSIPYDQIVDIEYGQKAGRRVGASIATALLISPVGLFLLFSKKRKHFVTIGYKNTEGKEEVAVFELGKDIVRTTLPILEARSGKKIEYQDEEAKKSSKG
;
A
#
# COMPACT_ATOMS: atom_id res chain seq x y z
N MET A 1 -24.55 -14.27 42.16
CA MET A 1 -24.92 -13.50 40.94
C MET A 1 -23.89 -12.46 40.53
N ARG A 2 -23.40 -11.57 41.42
CA ARG A 2 -22.35 -10.56 41.08
C ARG A 2 -21.01 -11.15 40.60
N LYS A 3 -20.56 -12.27 41.17
CA LYS A 3 -19.32 -12.96 40.77
C LYS A 3 -19.39 -13.63 39.38
N LEU A 4 -20.60 -13.97 38.92
CA LEU A 4 -20.83 -14.59 37.61
C LEU A 4 -20.81 -13.53 36.48
N ILE A 5 -21.30 -12.33 36.77
CA ILE A 5 -21.26 -11.17 35.86
C ILE A 5 -19.81 -10.69 35.64
N LEU A 6 -18.97 -10.73 36.68
CA LEU A 6 -17.55 -10.40 36.57
C LEU A 6 -16.78 -11.37 35.66
N PHE A 7 -17.14 -12.66 35.64
CA PHE A 7 -16.48 -13.64 34.79
C PHE A 7 -16.83 -13.47 33.30
N ILE A 8 -18.07 -13.07 32.99
CA ILE A 8 -18.52 -12.82 31.61
C ILE A 8 -17.89 -11.55 31.03
N LEU A 9 -17.68 -10.52 31.87
CA LEU A 9 -17.11 -9.24 31.43
C LEU A 9 -15.59 -9.32 31.20
N VAL A 10 -14.90 -10.24 31.87
CA VAL A 10 -13.47 -10.51 31.64
C VAL A 10 -13.25 -11.43 30.42
N PHE A 11 -14.18 -12.33 30.11
CA PHE A 11 -14.07 -13.21 28.95
C PHE A 11 -14.32 -12.51 27.60
N SER A 12 -15.08 -11.41 27.58
CA SER A 12 -15.35 -10.64 26.34
C SER A 12 -14.18 -9.76 25.88
N LEU A 13 -13.13 -9.61 26.69
CA LEU A 13 -11.95 -8.79 26.38
C LEU A 13 -10.82 -9.56 25.67
N ILE A 14 -10.91 -10.89 25.58
CA ILE A 14 -9.82 -11.74 25.07
C ILE A 14 -9.97 -12.09 23.57
N PHE A 15 -11.11 -11.75 22.95
CA PHE A 15 -11.39 -12.09 21.54
C PHE A 15 -11.08 -10.99 20.51
N ASN A 16 -10.54 -9.86 20.93
CA ASN A 16 -10.16 -8.78 20.02
C ASN A 16 -8.64 -8.70 19.88
N SER A 17 -8.01 -9.59 19.11
CA SER A 17 -6.69 -9.32 18.49
C SER A 17 -6.22 -10.45 17.57
N THR A 18 -6.72 -10.47 16.34
CA THR A 18 -5.93 -10.94 15.20
C THR A 18 -6.09 -9.99 14.01
N ALA A 19 -5.79 -8.71 14.22
CA ALA A 19 -5.38 -7.86 13.12
C ALA A 19 -3.88 -8.07 12.91
N MET A 20 -3.50 -9.12 12.16
CA MET A 20 -2.15 -9.17 11.58
C MET A 20 -2.07 -8.06 10.54
N ALA A 21 -1.75 -6.85 11.00
CA ALA A 21 -1.68 -5.65 10.18
C ALA A 21 -0.39 -5.66 9.36
N GLY A 22 -0.41 -6.33 8.20
CA GLY A 22 0.65 -6.26 7.20
C GLY A 22 0.24 -7.00 5.94
N ILE A 23 0.52 -6.40 4.78
CA ILE A 23 0.25 -7.03 3.50
C ILE A 23 1.10 -8.30 3.32
N ASP A 24 0.54 -9.30 2.62
CA ASP A 24 1.28 -10.47 2.16
C ASP A 24 2.53 -10.05 1.35
N SER A 25 3.66 -10.76 1.53
CA SER A 25 4.94 -10.35 0.95
C SER A 25 4.95 -10.36 -0.58
N LYS A 26 4.01 -11.08 -1.22
CA LYS A 26 3.89 -11.20 -2.68
C LYS A 26 2.73 -10.40 -3.28
N LYS A 27 1.98 -9.66 -2.46
CA LYS A 27 0.82 -8.86 -2.89
C LYS A 27 1.14 -7.37 -2.94
N ALA A 28 0.17 -6.60 -3.45
CA ALA A 28 0.14 -5.15 -3.35
C ALA A 28 -1.23 -4.69 -2.82
N ALA A 29 -1.28 -3.54 -2.17
CA ALA A 29 -2.52 -2.92 -1.74
C ALA A 29 -2.62 -1.52 -2.34
N TYR A 30 -3.72 -1.23 -3.01
CA TYR A 30 -4.04 0.13 -3.43
C TYR A 30 -4.42 0.95 -2.19
N GLN A 31 -3.64 1.99 -1.93
CA GLN A 31 -3.73 2.85 -0.75
C GLN A 31 -4.52 4.13 -1.01
N GLY A 32 -4.69 4.49 -2.29
CA GLY A 32 -5.40 5.70 -2.69
C GLY A 32 -4.70 6.40 -3.84
N GLY A 33 -5.17 7.62 -4.11
CA GLY A 33 -4.85 8.31 -5.34
C GLY A 33 -6.02 9.18 -5.79
N THR A 34 -5.86 9.86 -6.92
CA THR A 34 -6.89 10.73 -7.49
C THR A 34 -8.10 9.97 -7.99
N THR A 35 -7.97 8.66 -8.21
CA THR A 35 -9.02 7.84 -8.83
C THR A 35 -9.76 6.94 -7.85
N LYS A 36 -9.48 7.05 -6.54
CA LYS A 36 -10.07 6.18 -5.51
C LYS A 36 -11.60 6.08 -5.63
N GLU A 37 -12.30 7.20 -5.81
CA GLU A 37 -13.76 7.20 -5.90
C GLU A 37 -14.28 6.56 -7.19
N ARG A 38 -13.56 6.71 -8.30
CA ARG A 38 -13.93 6.17 -9.62
C ARG A 38 -13.64 4.67 -9.72
N ASP A 39 -12.43 4.27 -9.34
CA ASP A 39 -11.92 2.93 -9.61
C ASP A 39 -12.10 1.98 -8.40
N PHE A 40 -12.28 2.52 -7.20
CA PHE A 40 -12.47 1.78 -5.94
C PHE A 40 -13.64 2.35 -5.11
N PRO A 41 -14.86 2.46 -5.67
CA PRO A 41 -15.98 3.10 -5.01
C PRO A 41 -16.30 2.44 -3.67
N GLY A 42 -16.47 3.24 -2.62
CA GLY A 42 -16.83 2.76 -1.28
C GLY A 42 -15.71 2.03 -0.51
N ALA A 43 -14.50 1.94 -1.05
CA ALA A 43 -13.35 1.36 -0.34
C ALA A 43 -12.92 2.26 0.84
N LYS A 44 -13.21 1.82 2.06
CA LYS A 44 -12.78 2.50 3.29
C LYS A 44 -11.33 2.16 3.64
N ASP A 45 -10.99 0.89 3.51
CA ASP A 45 -9.66 0.33 3.77
C ASP A 45 -8.85 0.17 2.48
N PRO A 46 -7.53 -0.05 2.57
CA PRO A 46 -6.69 -0.37 1.42
C PRO A 46 -7.19 -1.64 0.72
N VAL A 47 -7.18 -1.63 -0.61
CA VAL A 47 -7.67 -2.75 -1.41
C VAL A 47 -6.51 -3.65 -1.76
N GLU A 48 -6.46 -4.87 -1.21
CA GLU A 48 -5.43 -5.86 -1.53
C GLU A 48 -5.66 -6.54 -2.89
N GLY A 49 -4.55 -6.84 -3.57
CA GLY A 49 -4.54 -7.48 -4.87
C GLY A 49 -3.13 -7.88 -5.30
N VAL A 50 -2.97 -8.16 -6.59
CA VAL A 50 -1.70 -8.52 -7.22
C VAL A 50 -1.31 -7.42 -8.19
N LEU A 51 -0.10 -6.87 -8.03
CA LEU A 51 0.46 -5.93 -8.97
C LEU A 51 1.24 -6.68 -10.05
N ASN A 52 0.58 -6.93 -11.17
CA ASN A 52 1.12 -7.61 -12.33
C ASN A 52 1.91 -6.61 -13.21
N THR A 53 3.22 -6.83 -13.25
CA THR A 53 4.17 -6.06 -14.06
C THR A 53 4.56 -6.77 -15.35
N GLY A 54 3.95 -7.93 -15.66
CA GLY A 54 4.30 -8.79 -16.77
C GLY A 54 3.76 -8.34 -18.13
N ASP A 55 2.59 -7.69 -18.17
CA ASP A 55 1.92 -7.24 -19.41
C ASP A 55 2.71 -6.17 -20.16
N GLU A 56 3.01 -6.39 -21.44
CA GLU A 56 3.96 -5.57 -22.22
C GLU A 56 3.69 -4.07 -22.20
N LYS A 57 2.43 -3.66 -22.14
CA LYS A 57 2.03 -2.24 -22.28
C LYS A 57 1.49 -1.62 -21.01
N ASN A 58 1.00 -2.44 -20.07
CA ASN A 58 0.26 -1.93 -18.91
C ASN A 58 0.81 -2.49 -17.60
N LEU A 59 0.87 -1.63 -16.59
CA LEU A 59 0.87 -2.06 -15.21
C LEU A 59 -0.56 -2.44 -14.83
N LYS A 60 -0.78 -3.68 -14.38
CA LYS A 60 -2.11 -4.18 -14.01
C LYS A 60 -2.18 -4.47 -12.53
N PHE A 61 -3.17 -3.89 -11.86
CA PHE A 61 -3.52 -4.23 -10.49
C PHE A 61 -4.79 -5.08 -10.50
N GLU A 62 -4.64 -6.36 -10.20
CA GLU A 62 -5.71 -7.36 -10.21
C GLU A 62 -6.23 -7.54 -8.78
N TYR A 63 -7.52 -7.32 -8.55
CA TYR A 63 -8.11 -7.34 -7.21
C TYR A 63 -9.53 -7.89 -7.21
N ALA A 64 -9.94 -8.42 -6.07
CA ALA A 64 -11.31 -8.87 -5.85
C ALA A 64 -12.13 -7.75 -5.20
N TYR A 65 -13.28 -7.43 -5.78
CA TYR A 65 -14.24 -6.48 -5.23
C TYR A 65 -15.67 -7.01 -5.41
N ASN A 66 -16.45 -7.05 -4.33
CA ASN A 66 -17.82 -7.61 -4.31
C ASN A 66 -17.92 -8.99 -5.01
N LYS A 67 -17.01 -9.91 -4.69
CA LYS A 67 -16.89 -11.27 -5.27
C LYS A 67 -16.61 -11.32 -6.78
N SER A 68 -16.29 -10.19 -7.40
CA SER A 68 -15.90 -10.12 -8.81
C SER A 68 -14.42 -9.76 -8.94
N GLN A 69 -13.73 -10.38 -9.89
CA GLN A 69 -12.37 -9.98 -10.25
C GLN A 69 -12.41 -8.69 -11.06
N LYS A 70 -11.53 -7.75 -10.72
CA LYS A 70 -11.38 -6.45 -11.35
C LYS A 70 -9.92 -6.20 -11.67
N VAL A 71 -9.68 -5.35 -12.67
CA VAL A 71 -8.34 -4.95 -13.07
C VAL A 71 -8.30 -3.45 -13.23
N TYR A 72 -7.44 -2.80 -12.47
CA TYR A 72 -7.07 -1.40 -12.65
C TYR A 72 -5.77 -1.35 -13.44
N SER A 73 -5.71 -0.57 -14.52
CA SER A 73 -4.58 -0.57 -15.46
C SER A 73 -4.02 0.82 -15.66
N ILE A 74 -2.68 0.93 -15.64
CA ILE A 74 -1.94 2.14 -15.97
C ILE A 74 -1.01 1.80 -17.16
N PRO A 75 -1.19 2.41 -18.34
CA PRO A 75 -0.25 2.24 -19.45
C PRO A 75 1.14 2.75 -19.08
N TYR A 76 2.19 1.99 -19.37
CA TYR A 76 3.56 2.37 -19.00
C TYR A 76 4.02 3.66 -19.69
N ASP A 77 3.59 3.88 -20.93
CA ASP A 77 3.90 5.06 -21.73
C ASP A 77 3.24 6.34 -21.22
N GLN A 78 2.19 6.22 -20.39
CA GLN A 78 1.51 7.35 -19.74
C GLN A 78 2.08 7.68 -18.35
N ILE A 79 3.02 6.89 -17.83
CA ILE A 79 3.66 7.18 -16.53
C ILE A 79 4.56 8.41 -16.68
N VAL A 80 4.36 9.39 -15.80
CA VAL A 80 5.08 10.66 -15.78
C VAL A 80 6.22 10.61 -14.77
N ASP A 81 5.94 10.13 -13.56
CA ASP A 81 6.89 10.03 -12.45
C ASP A 81 6.60 8.82 -11.57
N ILE A 82 7.65 8.33 -10.90
CA ILE A 82 7.57 7.20 -9.96
C ILE A 82 8.36 7.56 -8.71
N GLU A 83 7.70 7.56 -7.55
CA GLU A 83 8.32 7.79 -6.25
C GLU A 83 8.23 6.51 -5.39
N TYR A 84 9.31 6.16 -4.72
CA TYR A 84 9.36 5.03 -3.78
C TYR A 84 9.83 5.45 -2.39
N GLY A 85 9.16 4.96 -1.34
CA GLY A 85 9.53 5.25 0.03
C GLY A 85 8.79 4.49 1.12
N GLN A 86 9.11 4.80 2.38
CA GLN A 86 8.52 4.13 3.55
C GLN A 86 7.20 4.74 4.00
N LYS A 87 6.82 5.87 3.42
CA LYS A 87 5.53 6.54 3.62
C LYS A 87 4.82 6.63 2.28
N ALA A 88 3.49 6.58 2.29
CA ALA A 88 2.70 6.98 1.11
C ALA A 88 3.20 8.37 0.65
N GLY A 89 3.33 8.56 -0.66
CA GLY A 89 3.96 9.76 -1.24
C GLY A 89 3.40 11.06 -0.67
N ARG A 90 4.18 12.14 -0.79
CA ARG A 90 3.86 13.46 -0.19
C ARG A 90 2.46 14.00 -0.56
N ARG A 91 1.87 13.48 -1.63
CA ARG A 91 0.54 13.82 -2.13
C ARG A 91 -0.63 13.17 -1.34
N VAL A 92 -0.38 12.24 -0.41
CA VAL A 92 -1.42 11.48 0.34
C VAL A 92 -1.15 11.39 1.87
N GLY A 93 -0.09 12.00 2.37
CA GLY A 93 0.58 11.55 3.62
C GLY A 93 0.17 12.11 4.99
N ALA A 94 -0.97 12.78 5.19
CA ALA A 94 -1.20 13.51 6.45
C ALA A 94 -1.87 12.75 7.62
N SER A 95 -2.58 11.63 7.41
CA SER A 95 -3.58 11.17 8.38
C SER A 95 -3.23 9.98 9.28
N ILE A 96 -2.14 9.23 9.04
CA ILE A 96 -1.95 7.93 9.71
C ILE A 96 -0.79 7.91 10.74
N ALA A 97 0.07 8.93 10.79
CA ALA A 97 1.33 8.84 11.55
C ALA A 97 1.24 9.16 13.06
N THR A 98 0.22 9.90 13.51
CA THR A 98 0.29 10.60 14.81
C THR A 98 -0.10 9.76 16.03
N ALA A 99 -0.84 8.66 15.86
CA ALA A 99 -1.47 7.97 16.99
C ALA A 99 -0.55 7.01 17.80
N LEU A 100 0.60 6.61 17.26
CA LEU A 100 1.42 5.50 17.84
C LEU A 100 2.64 5.95 18.66
N LEU A 101 2.96 7.24 18.71
CA LEU A 101 4.24 7.73 19.26
C LEU A 101 4.24 8.01 20.77
N ILE A 102 3.10 7.95 21.46
CA ILE A 102 2.95 8.52 22.81
C ILE A 102 2.91 7.46 23.94
N SER A 103 2.93 6.15 23.64
CA SER A 103 2.83 5.12 24.70
C SER A 103 4.16 4.37 24.96
N PRO A 104 4.47 4.00 26.23
CA PRO A 104 5.65 3.17 26.57
C PRO A 104 5.67 1.80 25.89
N VAL A 105 4.50 1.25 25.54
CA VAL A 105 4.35 0.01 24.76
C VAL A 105 4.69 0.23 23.28
N GLY A 106 4.42 1.43 22.74
CA GLY A 106 4.79 1.82 21.38
C GLY A 106 6.31 1.84 21.16
N LEU A 107 7.10 2.17 22.19
CA LEU A 107 8.56 2.19 22.14
C LEU A 107 9.17 0.79 21.95
N PHE A 108 8.57 -0.25 22.55
CA PHE A 108 9.00 -1.65 22.39
C PHE A 108 8.64 -2.24 21.00
N LEU A 109 7.57 -1.75 20.39
CA LEU A 109 7.14 -2.14 19.03
C LEU A 109 7.98 -1.51 17.90
N LEU A 110 8.84 -0.53 18.20
CA LEU A 110 9.68 0.13 17.18
C LEU A 110 10.73 -0.79 16.57
N PHE A 111 11.17 -1.83 17.29
CA PHE A 111 12.25 -2.72 16.83
C PHE A 111 11.81 -3.88 15.93
N SER A 112 10.50 -4.08 15.73
CA SER A 112 9.96 -5.19 14.92
C SER A 112 8.96 -4.75 13.84
N LYS A 113 8.83 -3.43 13.60
CA LYS A 113 7.88 -2.91 12.62
C LYS A 113 8.37 -3.25 11.20
N LYS A 114 7.63 -4.13 10.52
CA LYS A 114 7.82 -4.40 9.08
C LYS A 114 7.84 -3.06 8.35
N ARG A 115 8.91 -2.79 7.61
CA ARG A 115 9.00 -1.62 6.73
C ARG A 115 7.89 -1.71 5.69
N LYS A 116 7.16 -0.62 5.50
CA LYS A 116 6.19 -0.51 4.41
C LYS A 116 6.92 -0.03 3.16
N HIS A 117 6.45 -0.50 2.01
CA HIS A 117 7.08 -0.21 0.72
C HIS A 117 6.06 0.47 -0.17
N PHE A 118 6.03 1.79 -0.19
CA PHE A 118 5.09 2.53 -1.02
C PHE A 118 5.72 2.87 -2.36
N VAL A 119 4.95 2.65 -3.43
CA VAL A 119 5.23 3.19 -4.75
C VAL A 119 4.08 4.12 -5.14
N THR A 120 4.42 5.36 -5.45
CA THR A 120 3.50 6.38 -5.95
C THR A 120 3.78 6.56 -7.43
N ILE A 121 2.75 6.46 -8.26
CA ILE A 121 2.85 6.55 -9.72
C ILE A 121 2.00 7.74 -10.15
N GLY A 122 2.65 8.77 -10.67
CA GLY A 122 2.00 9.83 -11.42
C GLY A 122 1.85 9.40 -12.88
N TYR A 123 0.65 9.50 -13.44
CA TYR A 123 0.39 9.12 -14.84
C TYR A 123 -0.68 10.00 -15.47
N LYS A 124 -0.78 9.98 -16.80
CA LYS A 124 -1.85 10.66 -17.53
C LYS A 124 -2.96 9.69 -17.89
N ASN A 125 -4.20 10.12 -17.67
CA ASN A 125 -5.37 9.36 -18.11
C ASN A 125 -5.63 9.55 -19.62
N THR A 126 -6.66 8.90 -20.14
CA THR A 126 -7.03 8.97 -21.57
C THR A 126 -7.40 10.38 -22.05
N GLU A 127 -7.75 11.28 -21.14
CA GLU A 127 -8.04 12.70 -21.43
C GLU A 127 -6.79 13.59 -21.27
N GLY A 128 -5.62 13.00 -20.96
CA GLY A 128 -4.37 13.71 -20.72
C GLY A 128 -4.27 14.39 -19.35
N LYS A 129 -5.24 14.17 -18.44
CA LYS A 129 -5.20 14.71 -17.08
C LYS A 129 -4.27 13.89 -16.20
N GLU A 130 -3.55 14.58 -15.32
CA GLU A 130 -2.67 13.92 -14.35
C GLU A 130 -3.46 13.25 -13.24
N GLU A 131 -3.17 11.97 -13.04
CA GLU A 131 -3.70 11.12 -12.00
C GLU A 131 -2.55 10.52 -11.18
N VAL A 132 -2.87 10.10 -9.96
CA VAL A 132 -1.90 9.48 -9.05
C VAL A 132 -2.48 8.19 -8.52
N ALA A 133 -1.69 7.13 -8.52
CA ALA A 133 -1.97 5.88 -7.83
C ALA A 133 -0.90 5.58 -6.79
N VAL A 134 -1.30 5.17 -5.59
CA VAL A 134 -0.40 4.77 -4.51
C VAL A 134 -0.63 3.32 -4.17
N PHE A 135 0.44 2.52 -4.23
CA PHE A 135 0.43 1.12 -3.84
C PHE A 135 1.38 0.88 -2.67
N GLU A 136 0.94 0.11 -1.68
CA GLU A 136 1.83 -0.57 -0.73
C GLU A 136 2.21 -1.94 -1.33
N LEU A 137 3.51 -2.19 -1.49
CA LEU A 137 4.07 -3.44 -2.01
C LEU A 137 4.44 -4.37 -0.86
N GLY A 138 4.17 -5.66 -1.04
CA GLY A 138 4.78 -6.71 -0.24
C GLY A 138 6.29 -6.75 -0.45
N LYS A 139 7.03 -7.09 0.61
CA LYS A 139 8.50 -7.08 0.63
C LYS A 139 9.14 -7.82 -0.55
N ASP A 140 8.60 -8.98 -0.94
CA ASP A 140 9.25 -9.87 -1.91
C ASP A 140 9.16 -9.33 -3.33
N ILE A 141 8.13 -8.54 -3.63
CA ILE A 141 7.91 -7.99 -4.98
C ILE A 141 8.64 -6.66 -5.22
N VAL A 142 9.14 -5.99 -4.18
CA VAL A 142 9.82 -4.68 -4.33
C VAL A 142 11.00 -4.76 -5.30
N ARG A 143 11.90 -5.74 -5.08
CA ARG A 143 13.12 -5.91 -5.88
C ARG A 143 12.84 -6.16 -7.36
N THR A 144 11.70 -6.75 -7.69
CA THR A 144 11.31 -7.06 -9.07
C THR A 144 10.47 -5.96 -9.69
N THR A 145 9.48 -5.43 -8.95
CA THR A 145 8.54 -4.43 -9.44
C THR A 145 9.26 -3.14 -9.82
N LEU A 146 10.14 -2.64 -8.95
CA LEU A 146 10.79 -1.34 -9.15
C LEU A 146 11.62 -1.26 -10.44
N PRO A 147 12.58 -2.16 -10.72
CA PRO A 147 13.33 -2.13 -11.98
C PRO A 147 12.45 -2.34 -13.22
N ILE A 148 11.38 -3.15 -13.13
CA ILE A 148 10.46 -3.35 -14.25
C ILE A 148 9.69 -2.06 -14.55
N LEU A 149 9.22 -1.34 -13.52
CA LEU A 149 8.60 -0.04 -13.70
C LEU A 149 9.55 0.94 -14.38
N GLU A 150 10.82 1.02 -13.95
CA GLU A 150 11.81 1.89 -14.59
C GLU A 150 12.05 1.51 -16.06
N ALA A 151 12.25 0.22 -16.34
CA ALA A 151 12.54 -0.27 -17.67
C ALA A 151 11.39 -0.07 -18.65
N ARG A 152 10.14 -0.32 -18.21
CA ARG A 152 8.96 -0.25 -19.09
C ARG A 152 8.43 1.15 -19.27
N SER A 153 8.50 2.00 -18.25
CA SER A 153 8.07 3.41 -18.35
C SER A 153 9.15 4.34 -18.89
N GLY A 154 10.43 3.93 -18.82
CA GLY A 154 11.57 4.81 -19.08
C GLY A 154 11.78 5.90 -18.03
N LYS A 155 11.02 5.87 -16.91
CA LYS A 155 11.13 6.84 -15.81
C LYS A 155 12.03 6.29 -14.72
N LYS A 156 12.86 7.16 -14.12
CA LYS A 156 13.66 6.79 -12.96
C LYS A 156 12.81 6.79 -11.70
N ILE A 157 13.13 5.90 -10.77
CA ILE A 157 12.53 5.92 -9.44
C ILE A 157 13.18 7.02 -8.61
N GLU A 158 12.35 7.93 -8.11
CA GLU A 158 12.72 8.90 -7.09
C GLU A 158 12.58 8.26 -5.71
N TYR A 159 13.69 8.17 -4.97
CA TYR A 159 13.70 7.62 -3.63
C TYR A 159 13.46 8.73 -2.60
N GLN A 160 12.51 8.54 -1.68
CA GLN A 160 12.21 9.54 -0.64
C GLN A 160 13.42 9.84 0.25
N ASP A 161 14.24 8.83 0.54
CA ASP A 161 15.46 8.93 1.34
C ASP A 161 16.44 7.78 1.02
N GLU A 162 17.66 7.87 1.55
CA GLU A 162 18.67 6.82 1.38
C GLU A 162 18.27 5.48 2.04
N GLU A 163 17.41 5.52 3.06
CA GLU A 163 16.85 4.33 3.70
C GLU A 163 15.91 3.57 2.75
N ALA A 164 15.07 4.28 2.01
CA ALA A 164 14.23 3.77 0.95
C ALA A 164 15.11 3.13 -0.13
N LYS A 165 16.15 3.84 -0.59
CA LYS A 165 17.08 3.31 -1.59
C LYS A 165 17.81 2.04 -1.16
N LYS A 166 18.11 1.87 0.13
CA LYS A 166 18.63 0.61 0.67
C LYS A 166 17.55 -0.48 0.65
N SER A 167 16.33 -0.14 1.09
CA SER A 167 15.22 -1.10 1.17
C SER A 167 14.72 -1.62 -0.18
N SER A 168 14.89 -0.87 -1.27
CA SER A 168 14.51 -1.35 -2.62
C SER A 168 15.38 -2.50 -3.09
N LYS A 169 16.60 -2.59 -2.56
CA LYS A 169 17.56 -3.68 -2.82
C LYS A 169 17.34 -4.87 -1.91
N GLY A 170 16.28 -4.87 -1.08
CA GLY A 170 15.75 -5.89 -0.15
C GLY A 170 16.64 -6.36 1.00
#